data_AF-A0A351SK82-F1
#
_entry.id   AF-A0A351SK82-F1
#
_cell.length_a   1.000
_cell.length_b   1.000
_cell.length_c   1.000
_cell.angle_alpha   90.00
_cell.angle_beta   90.00
_cell.angle_gamma   90.00
#
_symmetry.space_group_name_H-M   'P 1'
#
loop_
_entity.id
_entity.type
_entity.pdbx_description
1 polymer ?
#
loop_
_entity_poly.entity_id
_entity_poly.type
_entity_poly.pdbx_seq_one_letter_code
_entity_poly.pdbx_strand_id
1 'polypeptide(L)'
;MADIQGRQTLFVPAIAMVSTLTDGATRGVIEVGTDRPTVNTLDFDSTADEKAQFSVQMPKGWDASTVAAQFLWSHPSTATNFGVRFFIQAVALDDGDAMNTAFGTAVGHTADVGGTTDDIYATPETGAITIAGTPSKSDWVVFQVYRDVSDAGDTLAVDARLHGVSIFYDIDAYSDD
;
A
#
# COMPACT_ATOMS: atom_id res chain seq x y z
N MET A 1 -23.61 -14.52 17.08
CA MET A 1 -23.21 -13.73 15.90
C MET A 1 -22.76 -12.40 16.47
N ALA A 2 -21.46 -12.21 16.73
CA ALA A 2 -20.97 -10.90 17.15
C ALA A 2 -20.94 -10.01 15.90
N ASP A 3 -21.60 -8.86 15.97
CA ASP A 3 -21.73 -7.88 14.88
C ASP A 3 -20.34 -7.47 14.38
N ILE A 4 -20.15 -7.40 13.06
CA ILE A 4 -19.09 -6.58 12.45
C ILE A 4 -19.39 -5.15 12.87
N GLN A 5 -18.57 -4.58 13.76
CA GLN A 5 -18.82 -3.26 14.33
C GLN A 5 -18.00 -2.14 13.64
N GLY A 6 -18.00 -2.14 12.30
CA GLY A 6 -17.66 -0.98 11.47
C GLY A 6 -16.25 -1.01 10.87
N ARG A 7 -16.17 -1.05 9.54
CA ARG A 7 -14.91 -0.98 8.81
C ARG A 7 -14.30 0.41 8.91
N GLN A 8 -13.03 0.49 9.27
CA GLN A 8 -12.26 1.73 9.44
C GLN A 8 -11.18 1.86 8.37
N THR A 9 -10.58 3.04 8.26
CA THR A 9 -9.54 3.32 7.26
C THR A 9 -8.39 4.13 7.86
N LEU A 10 -7.16 3.69 7.60
CA LEU A 10 -5.92 4.41 7.90
C LEU A 10 -5.23 4.73 6.58
N PHE A 11 -5.00 6.02 6.30
CA PHE A 11 -4.24 6.43 5.12
C PHE A 11 -2.79 6.74 5.49
N VAL A 12 -1.85 6.06 4.84
CA VAL A 12 -0.41 6.31 4.99
C VAL A 12 0.09 6.98 3.71
N PRO A 13 0.54 8.25 3.77
CA PRO A 13 1.06 8.95 2.60
C PRO A 13 2.47 8.47 2.24
N ALA A 14 2.87 8.59 0.97
CA ALA A 14 4.18 8.16 0.47
C ALA A 14 5.36 8.79 1.22
N ILE A 15 5.20 10.02 1.76
CA ILE A 15 6.24 10.66 2.57
C ILE A 15 6.58 9.86 3.84
N ALA A 16 5.61 9.13 4.40
CA ALA A 16 5.74 8.31 5.62
C ALA A 16 6.24 6.88 5.35
N MET A 17 6.57 6.54 4.10
CA MET A 17 7.04 5.21 3.70
C MET A 17 8.56 5.22 3.48
N VAL A 18 9.24 4.09 3.61
CA VAL A 18 10.68 3.95 3.35
C VAL A 18 10.91 3.05 2.14
N SER A 19 11.74 3.51 1.21
CA SER A 19 12.24 2.64 0.14
C SER A 19 13.12 1.55 0.75
N THR A 20 12.99 0.31 0.28
CA THR A 20 13.87 -0.77 0.73
C THR A 20 15.31 -0.54 0.25
N LEU A 21 16.28 -1.10 0.97
CA LEU A 21 17.70 -0.99 0.58
C LEU A 21 18.02 -1.76 -0.70
N THR A 22 17.29 -2.84 -0.95
CA THR A 22 17.37 -3.66 -2.17
C THR A 22 16.08 -3.47 -2.94
N ASP A 23 16.19 -3.18 -4.23
CA ASP A 23 15.06 -2.95 -5.13
C ASP A 23 14.08 -1.92 -4.57
N GLY A 24 14.58 -0.78 -4.07
CA GLY A 24 13.75 0.24 -3.43
C GLY A 24 13.16 1.22 -4.43
N ALA A 25 11.86 1.49 -4.32
CA ALA A 25 11.20 2.51 -5.15
C ALA A 25 11.85 3.89 -4.98
N THR A 26 11.94 4.67 -6.04
CA THR A 26 12.61 5.97 -6.03
C THR A 26 11.75 7.02 -5.32
N ARG A 27 12.32 7.79 -4.38
CA ARG A 27 11.60 8.92 -3.78
C ARG A 27 11.56 10.11 -4.74
N GLY A 28 10.35 10.59 -5.04
CA GLY A 28 10.11 11.76 -5.87
C GLY A 28 9.45 12.92 -5.13
N VAL A 29 9.71 14.13 -5.61
CA VAL A 29 8.92 15.34 -5.30
C VAL A 29 8.62 16.00 -6.63
N ILE A 30 7.35 16.01 -7.02
CA ILE A 30 6.92 16.53 -8.32
C ILE A 30 6.05 17.77 -8.14
N GLU A 31 6.28 18.79 -8.97
CA GLU A 31 5.34 19.90 -9.14
C GLU A 31 4.47 19.58 -10.36
N VAL A 32 3.15 19.50 -10.17
CA VAL A 32 2.20 19.03 -11.20
C VAL A 32 1.87 20.15 -12.20
N GLY A 33 2.89 20.76 -12.81
CA GLY A 33 2.80 21.95 -13.66
C GLY A 33 3.05 23.27 -12.91
N THR A 34 3.13 24.39 -13.62
CA THR A 34 3.48 25.70 -13.03
C THR A 34 2.42 26.20 -12.05
N ASP A 35 2.86 26.56 -10.84
CA ASP A 35 2.01 27.06 -9.75
C ASP A 35 0.91 26.04 -9.36
N ARG A 36 1.27 24.75 -9.36
CA ARG A 36 0.39 23.62 -9.03
C ARG A 36 0.88 22.88 -7.77
N PRO A 37 0.12 21.89 -7.25
CA PRO A 37 0.57 21.15 -6.08
C PRO A 37 1.96 20.55 -6.26
N THR A 38 2.76 20.63 -5.21
CA THR A 38 3.99 19.86 -5.05
C THR A 38 3.67 18.63 -4.19
N VAL A 39 3.85 17.44 -4.73
CA VAL A 39 3.48 16.18 -4.04
C VAL A 39 4.69 15.27 -3.88
N ASN A 40 4.71 14.51 -2.78
CA ASN A 40 5.72 13.48 -2.52
C ASN A 40 5.25 12.17 -3.13
N THR A 41 6.14 11.48 -3.85
CA THR A 41 5.85 10.20 -4.50
C THR A 41 6.88 9.14 -4.13
N LEU A 42 6.47 7.88 -4.23
CA LEU A 42 7.36 6.75 -4.43
C LEU A 42 7.14 6.22 -5.85
N ASP A 43 8.15 6.35 -6.67
CA ASP A 43 8.13 6.05 -8.09
C ASP A 43 8.66 4.62 -8.29
N PHE A 44 7.77 3.72 -8.70
CA PHE A 44 8.07 2.31 -8.94
C PHE A 44 8.38 2.08 -10.42
N ASP A 45 9.59 1.60 -10.71
CA ASP A 45 10.12 1.35 -12.04
C ASP A 45 9.23 0.41 -12.89
N SER A 46 9.32 0.56 -14.21
CA SER A 46 8.55 -0.22 -15.18
C SER A 46 9.22 -1.51 -15.65
N THR A 47 10.47 -1.74 -15.26
CA THR A 47 11.32 -2.84 -15.76
C THR A 47 11.81 -3.80 -14.69
N ALA A 48 11.71 -3.41 -13.42
CA ALA A 48 12.04 -4.25 -12.26
C ALA A 48 11.05 -4.06 -11.12
N ASP A 49 10.80 -5.14 -10.37
CA ASP A 49 9.96 -5.09 -9.18
C ASP A 49 10.65 -4.28 -8.07
N GLU A 50 10.13 -3.09 -7.80
CA GLU A 50 10.60 -2.24 -6.71
C GLU A 50 9.64 -2.27 -5.51
N LYS A 51 10.17 -1.96 -4.32
CA LYS A 51 9.51 -2.15 -3.03
C LYS A 51 9.61 -0.90 -2.16
N ALA A 52 8.60 -0.70 -1.34
CA ALA A 52 8.61 0.25 -0.24
C ALA A 52 7.89 -0.34 0.97
N GLN A 53 8.25 0.14 2.15
CA GLN A 53 7.70 -0.33 3.41
C GLN A 53 7.12 0.83 4.21
N PHE A 54 6.08 0.54 4.97
CA PHE A 54 5.59 1.44 6.01
C PHE A 54 5.08 0.61 7.16
N SER A 55 4.83 1.25 8.28
CA SER A 55 4.35 0.53 9.45
C SER A 55 3.35 1.36 10.22
N VAL A 56 2.40 0.68 10.83
CA VAL A 56 1.38 1.29 11.69
C VAL A 56 1.30 0.46 12.96
N GLN A 57 1.24 1.13 14.10
CA GLN A 57 0.77 0.46 15.31
C GLN A 57 -0.76 0.35 15.19
N MET A 58 -1.27 -0.88 15.05
CA MET A 58 -2.69 -1.07 14.78
C MET A 58 -3.54 -0.58 15.96
N PRO A 59 -4.69 0.08 15.74
CA PRO A 59 -5.51 0.60 16.82
C PRO A 59 -6.01 -0.49 17.77
N LYS A 60 -6.23 -0.16 19.05
CA LYS A 60 -6.81 -1.10 20.03
C LYS A 60 -8.19 -1.61 19.64
N GLY A 61 -8.93 -0.84 18.84
CA GLY A 61 -10.24 -1.25 18.32
C GLY A 61 -10.18 -2.33 17.23
N TRP A 62 -9.03 -2.56 16.59
CA TRP A 62 -8.89 -3.56 15.53
C TRP A 62 -9.20 -4.96 16.06
N ASP A 63 -9.91 -5.76 15.27
CA ASP A 63 -10.29 -7.13 15.59
C ASP A 63 -9.16 -8.17 15.41
N ALA A 64 -7.94 -7.72 15.08
CA ALA A 64 -6.78 -8.55 14.76
C ALA A 64 -6.98 -9.50 13.56
N SER A 65 -7.98 -9.25 12.71
CA SER A 65 -8.28 -10.06 11.53
C SER A 65 -7.60 -9.55 10.25
N THR A 66 -7.97 -10.09 9.09
CA THR A 66 -7.41 -9.66 7.80
C THR A 66 -7.73 -8.20 7.51
N VAL A 67 -6.82 -7.54 6.78
CA VAL A 67 -7.03 -6.17 6.28
C VAL A 67 -7.22 -6.17 4.76
N ALA A 68 -7.60 -5.03 4.18
CA ALA A 68 -7.52 -4.80 2.73
C ALA A 68 -6.80 -3.48 2.46
N ALA A 69 -6.33 -3.28 1.23
CA ALA A 69 -5.63 -2.06 0.84
C ALA A 69 -6.22 -1.42 -0.43
N GLN A 70 -6.01 -0.12 -0.58
CA GLN A 70 -6.21 0.62 -1.82
C GLN A 70 -5.02 1.56 -2.02
N PHE A 71 -4.52 1.63 -3.25
CA PHE A 71 -3.35 2.44 -3.61
C PHE A 71 -3.82 3.72 -4.28
N LEU A 72 -3.35 4.86 -3.78
CA LEU A 72 -3.52 6.16 -4.41
C LEU A 72 -2.29 6.44 -5.27
N TRP A 73 -2.45 6.62 -6.58
CA TRP A 73 -1.33 6.65 -7.52
C TRP A 73 -1.57 7.60 -8.71
N SER A 74 -0.51 7.92 -9.45
CA SER A 74 -0.57 8.61 -10.74
C SER A 74 0.56 8.17 -11.67
N HIS A 75 0.58 8.66 -12.91
CA HIS A 75 1.66 8.38 -13.86
C HIS A 75 1.92 9.53 -14.84
N PRO A 76 3.14 9.65 -15.39
CA PRO A 76 3.48 10.59 -16.46
C PRO A 76 3.18 10.09 -17.88
N SER A 77 2.68 8.86 -18.06
CA SER A 77 2.46 8.30 -19.40
C SER A 77 1.48 9.14 -20.22
N THR A 78 1.85 9.43 -21.48
CA THR A 78 0.98 10.00 -22.52
C THR A 78 0.53 8.95 -23.54
N ALA A 79 0.92 7.68 -23.36
CA ALA A 79 0.56 6.54 -24.21
C ALA A 79 -0.56 5.72 -23.56
N THR A 80 -1.34 4.96 -24.33
CA THR A 80 -2.59 4.31 -23.86
C THR A 80 -2.40 3.00 -23.08
N ASN A 81 -1.20 2.72 -22.58
CA ASN A 81 -0.86 1.53 -21.79
C ASN A 81 -0.69 1.94 -20.33
N PHE A 82 -1.79 1.89 -19.58
CA PHE A 82 -1.89 2.52 -18.27
C PHE A 82 -2.05 1.52 -17.11
N GLY A 83 -2.09 0.21 -17.41
CA GLY A 83 -2.29 -0.82 -16.39
C GLY A 83 -1.13 -0.84 -15.39
N VAL A 84 -1.42 -0.73 -14.10
CA VAL A 84 -0.42 -0.90 -13.02
C VAL A 84 -0.88 -1.97 -12.04
N ARG A 85 0.09 -2.72 -11.48
CA ARG A 85 -0.18 -3.81 -10.54
C ARG A 85 0.64 -3.65 -9.27
N PHE A 86 0.00 -3.08 -8.26
CA PHE A 86 0.55 -3.06 -6.92
C PHE A 86 0.11 -4.29 -6.13
N PHE A 87 1.06 -4.81 -5.36
CA PHE A 87 0.89 -5.89 -4.40
C PHE A 87 1.31 -5.42 -3.02
N ILE A 88 0.69 -5.99 -1.99
CA ILE A 88 1.00 -5.69 -0.59
C ILE A 88 1.04 -6.96 0.24
N GLN A 89 1.99 -7.00 1.18
CA GLN A 89 2.12 -8.05 2.19
C GLN A 89 2.43 -7.43 3.54
N ALA A 90 2.13 -8.15 4.62
CA ALA A 90 2.26 -7.63 5.98
C ALA A 90 2.75 -8.68 6.98
N VAL A 91 3.35 -8.20 8.06
CA VAL A 91 3.75 -8.98 9.24
C VAL A 91 3.44 -8.18 10.50
N ALA A 92 2.86 -8.83 11.50
CA ALA A 92 2.64 -8.29 12.84
C ALA A 92 3.82 -8.67 13.74
N LEU A 93 4.28 -7.70 14.53
CA LEU A 93 5.36 -7.86 15.51
C LEU A 93 4.84 -7.34 16.87
N ASP A 94 4.72 -8.24 17.84
CA ASP A 94 4.32 -7.93 19.23
C ASP A 94 5.58 -7.75 20.13
N ASP A 95 5.37 -7.40 21.40
CA ASP A 95 6.41 -7.28 22.40
C ASP A 95 7.16 -8.61 22.60
N GLY A 96 8.46 -8.58 22.32
CA GLY A 96 9.33 -9.76 22.39
C GLY A 96 9.42 -10.56 21.09
N ASP A 97 8.69 -10.20 20.04
CA ASP A 97 8.81 -10.87 18.73
C ASP A 97 10.14 -10.55 18.03
N ALA A 98 10.59 -11.49 17.21
CA ALA A 98 11.77 -11.29 16.38
C ALA A 98 11.45 -10.36 15.20
N MET A 99 12.14 -9.22 15.12
CA MET A 99 11.94 -8.21 14.07
C MET A 99 12.26 -8.72 12.64
N ASN A 100 12.94 -9.86 12.51
CA ASN A 100 13.25 -10.49 11.21
C ASN A 100 12.21 -11.54 10.78
N THR A 101 11.02 -11.55 11.39
CA THR A 101 9.90 -12.39 10.95
C THR A 101 9.54 -12.05 9.50
N ALA A 102 9.36 -13.08 8.68
CA ALA A 102 9.06 -12.91 7.27
C ALA A 102 7.64 -12.35 7.04
N PHE A 103 7.48 -11.55 5.98
CA PHE A 103 6.17 -11.13 5.49
C PHE A 103 5.30 -12.32 5.09
N GLY A 104 3.99 -12.14 5.17
CA GLY A 104 3.01 -13.09 4.65
C GLY A 104 2.95 -13.14 3.13
N THR A 105 1.90 -13.78 2.60
CA THR A 105 1.67 -13.84 1.15
C THR A 105 1.18 -12.49 0.64
N ALA A 106 1.79 -12.02 -0.45
CA ALA A 106 1.37 -10.80 -1.12
C ALA A 106 0.01 -10.93 -1.81
N VAL A 107 -0.76 -9.86 -1.77
CA VAL A 107 -2.07 -9.73 -2.40
C VAL A 107 -2.10 -8.47 -3.25
N GLY A 108 -2.52 -8.61 -4.52
CA GLY A 108 -2.73 -7.49 -5.43
C GLY A 108 -4.20 -7.07 -5.52
N HIS A 109 -4.45 -5.84 -5.98
CA HIS A 109 -5.79 -5.40 -6.40
C HIS A 109 -6.18 -6.07 -7.73
N THR A 110 -7.37 -5.84 -8.30
CA THR A 110 -7.62 -6.14 -9.73
C THR A 110 -7.06 -5.02 -10.61
N ALA A 111 -6.70 -5.31 -11.87
CA ALA A 111 -5.98 -4.34 -12.73
C ALA A 111 -6.71 -2.97 -12.80
N ASP A 112 -5.95 -1.90 -12.53
CA ASP A 112 -6.39 -0.51 -12.69
C ASP A 112 -5.72 0.05 -13.94
N VAL A 113 -6.52 0.50 -14.89
CA VAL A 113 -6.06 0.97 -16.20
C VAL A 113 -5.88 2.49 -16.24
N GLY A 114 -5.87 3.20 -15.10
CA GLY A 114 -5.56 4.63 -15.05
C GLY A 114 -6.30 5.45 -16.11
N GLY A 115 -5.61 6.40 -16.74
CA GLY A 115 -6.16 7.25 -17.79
C GLY A 115 -5.25 8.41 -18.20
N THR A 116 -5.74 9.64 -18.08
CA THR A 116 -4.96 10.86 -18.34
C THR A 116 -3.65 10.91 -17.53
N THR A 117 -2.62 11.48 -18.16
CA THR A 117 -1.37 11.86 -17.51
C THR A 117 -1.61 12.77 -16.30
N ASP A 118 -0.88 12.53 -15.20
CA ASP A 118 -0.89 13.34 -13.98
C ASP A 118 -2.24 13.47 -13.25
N ASP A 119 -3.21 12.60 -13.55
CA ASP A 119 -4.46 12.46 -12.78
C ASP A 119 -4.24 11.57 -11.53
N ILE A 120 -5.08 11.78 -10.51
CA ILE A 120 -5.09 10.94 -9.31
C ILE A 120 -6.02 9.75 -9.51
N TYR A 121 -5.46 8.55 -9.34
CA TYR A 121 -6.15 7.27 -9.41
C TYR A 121 -6.17 6.59 -8.05
N ALA A 122 -7.27 5.89 -7.77
CA ALA A 122 -7.40 5.00 -6.64
C ALA A 122 -7.74 3.61 -7.18
N THR A 123 -6.92 2.62 -6.85
CA THR A 123 -7.14 1.25 -7.32
C THR A 123 -8.46 0.69 -6.79
N PRO A 124 -9.00 -0.39 -7.38
CA PRO A 124 -9.89 -1.28 -6.63
C PRO A 124 -9.24 -1.71 -5.31
N GLU A 125 -10.06 -2.00 -4.30
CA GLU A 125 -9.54 -2.61 -3.08
C GLU A 125 -8.92 -3.98 -3.38
N THR A 126 -7.88 -4.35 -2.64
CA THR A 126 -7.34 -5.71 -2.66
C THR A 126 -8.35 -6.72 -2.13
N GLY A 127 -8.10 -8.01 -2.38
CA GLY A 127 -8.66 -9.06 -1.55
C GLY A 127 -8.17 -8.97 -0.10
N ALA A 128 -8.64 -9.90 0.75
CA ALA A 128 -8.21 -10.00 2.14
C ALA A 128 -6.69 -10.29 2.23
N ILE A 129 -5.98 -9.47 2.99
CA ILE A 129 -4.56 -9.58 3.28
C ILE A 129 -4.42 -10.26 4.64
N THR A 130 -3.89 -11.49 4.63
CA THR A 130 -3.49 -12.18 5.86
C THR A 130 -2.16 -11.62 6.35
N ILE A 131 -2.14 -11.11 7.58
CA ILE A 131 -0.94 -10.59 8.22
C ILE A 131 -0.18 -11.78 8.83
N ALA A 132 1.10 -11.93 8.50
CA ALA A 132 1.96 -12.97 9.08
C ALA A 132 2.28 -12.69 10.57
N GLY A 133 2.83 -13.69 11.26
CA GLY A 133 3.09 -13.63 12.71
C GLY A 133 1.88 -14.12 13.50
N THR A 134 1.67 -13.54 14.68
CA THR A 134 0.49 -13.79 15.53
C THR A 134 -0.23 -12.47 15.80
N PRO A 135 -0.97 -11.93 14.81
CA PRO A 135 -1.55 -10.60 14.92
C PRO A 135 -2.43 -10.45 16.16
N SER A 136 -2.16 -9.38 16.89
CA SER A 136 -2.86 -8.96 18.10
C SER A 136 -3.12 -7.44 18.06
N LYS A 137 -4.00 -6.99 18.95
CA LYS A 137 -4.36 -5.57 19.06
C LYS A 137 -3.16 -4.77 19.54
N SER A 138 -2.94 -3.58 18.98
CA SER A 138 -1.77 -2.72 19.29
C SER A 138 -0.42 -3.23 18.77
N ASP A 139 -0.41 -4.30 17.98
CA ASP A 139 0.81 -4.79 17.33
C ASP A 139 1.39 -3.75 16.39
N TRP A 140 2.72 -3.79 16.26
CA TRP A 140 3.42 -3.07 15.22
C TRP A 140 3.34 -3.88 13.92
N VAL A 141 2.48 -3.43 13.00
CA VAL A 141 2.33 -4.09 11.70
C VAL A 141 3.18 -3.37 10.67
N VAL A 142 4.09 -4.12 10.06
CA VAL A 142 4.92 -3.66 8.94
C VAL A 142 4.29 -4.15 7.65
N PHE A 143 4.09 -3.23 6.72
CA PHE A 143 3.57 -3.46 5.38
C PHE A 143 4.69 -3.28 4.36
N GLN A 144 4.71 -4.11 3.33
CA GLN A 144 5.54 -3.94 2.16
C GLN A 144 4.66 -3.87 0.92
N VAL A 145 4.79 -2.79 0.17
CA VAL A 145 4.17 -2.59 -1.13
C VAL A 145 5.22 -2.79 -2.21
N TYR A 146 4.84 -3.41 -3.31
CA TYR A 146 5.66 -3.49 -4.50
C TYR A 146 4.83 -3.39 -5.76
N ARG A 147 5.45 -2.96 -6.85
CA ARG A 147 4.90 -3.10 -8.20
C ARG A 147 5.42 -4.42 -8.77
N ASP A 148 4.53 -5.25 -9.31
CA ASP A 148 4.91 -6.46 -10.04
C ASP A 148 4.87 -6.15 -11.54
N VAL A 149 6.03 -5.88 -12.14
CA VAL A 149 6.12 -5.52 -13.57
C VAL A 149 5.91 -6.74 -14.46
N SER A 150 5.87 -7.94 -13.89
CA SER A 150 5.65 -9.21 -14.60
C SER A 150 4.18 -9.67 -14.58
N ASP A 151 3.33 -9.06 -13.76
CA ASP A 151 1.88 -9.34 -13.75
C ASP A 151 1.25 -8.95 -15.08
N ALA A 152 0.40 -9.82 -15.63
CA ALA A 152 -0.20 -9.61 -16.96
C ALA A 152 -1.10 -8.36 -17.05
N GLY A 153 -1.54 -7.80 -15.92
CA GLY A 153 -2.26 -6.54 -15.87
C GLY A 153 -1.37 -5.30 -15.77
N ASP A 154 -0.04 -5.46 -15.60
CA ASP A 154 0.91 -4.36 -15.58
C ASP A 154 1.38 -4.09 -17.02
N THR A 155 0.93 -2.96 -17.57
CA THR A 155 1.23 -2.54 -18.94
C THR A 155 1.84 -1.15 -19.00
N LEU A 156 1.96 -0.47 -17.85
CA LEU A 156 2.46 0.89 -17.74
C LEU A 156 3.97 0.92 -18.05
N ALA A 157 4.36 1.50 -19.18
CA ALA A 157 5.77 1.53 -19.60
C ALA A 157 6.58 2.71 -19.02
N VAL A 158 6.13 3.27 -17.89
CA VAL A 158 6.78 4.36 -17.15
C VAL A 158 6.64 4.09 -15.66
N ASP A 159 7.32 4.90 -14.85
CA ASP A 159 7.23 4.80 -13.40
C ASP A 159 5.79 5.04 -12.91
N ALA A 160 5.33 4.16 -12.03
CA ALA A 160 4.08 4.33 -11.32
C ALA A 160 4.34 5.14 -10.05
N ARG A 161 3.67 6.28 -9.89
CA ARG A 161 3.89 7.19 -8.77
C ARG A 161 2.89 6.89 -7.67
N LEU A 162 3.33 6.24 -6.61
CA LEU A 162 2.51 6.00 -5.42
C LEU A 162 2.46 7.27 -4.56
N HIS A 163 1.26 7.72 -4.22
CA HIS A 163 1.00 8.86 -3.31
C HIS A 163 0.65 8.41 -1.90
N GLY A 164 0.10 7.21 -1.74
CA GLY A 164 -0.20 6.63 -0.44
C GLY A 164 -1.02 5.35 -0.53
N VAL A 165 -1.24 4.74 0.64
CA VAL A 165 -1.99 3.50 0.79
C VAL A 165 -3.04 3.67 1.87
N SER A 166 -4.29 3.37 1.53
CA SER A 166 -5.38 3.20 2.50
C SER A 166 -5.38 1.76 2.97
N ILE A 167 -5.33 1.54 4.28
CA ILE A 167 -5.54 0.25 4.94
C ILE A 167 -6.94 0.22 5.53
N PHE A 168 -7.73 -0.77 5.12
CA PHE A 168 -9.06 -1.03 5.65
C PHE A 168 -9.02 -2.19 6.62
N TYR A 169 -9.59 -2.01 7.80
CA TYR A 169 -9.61 -3.01 8.87
C TYR A 169 -10.95 -2.96 9.60
N ASP A 170 -11.36 -4.10 10.16
CA ASP A 170 -12.58 -4.18 10.95
C ASP A 170 -12.28 -3.97 12.44
N ILE A 171 -13.26 -3.46 13.18
CA ILE A 171 -13.14 -3.25 14.61
C ILE A 171 -14.16 -4.10 15.38
N ASP A 172 -13.75 -4.51 16.56
CA ASP A 172 -14.59 -5.20 17.55
C ASP A 172 -14.75 -4.38 18.84
N ALA A 173 -14.18 -3.17 18.89
CA ALA A 173 -14.35 -2.20 19.97
C ALA A 173 -14.35 -0.76 19.43
N TYR A 174 -15.22 0.08 20.00
CA TYR A 174 -15.37 1.51 19.64
C TYR A 174 -14.54 2.45 20.52
N SER A 175 -14.00 1.96 21.63
CA SER A 175 -13.25 2.75 22.61
C SER A 175 -11.99 2.03 23.05
N ASP A 176 -10.99 2.83 23.42
CA ASP A 176 -9.66 2.39 23.89
C ASP A 176 -9.59 2.22 25.42
N ASP A 177 -10.72 2.45 26.10
CA ASP A 177 -10.92 2.46 27.55
C ASP A 177 -10.99 1.06 28.17
#